data_AF-A0A447NJM4-F1
#
_entry.id   AF-A0A447NJM4-F1
#
_cell.length_a   1.000
_cell.length_b   1.000
_cell.length_c   1.000
_cell.angle_alpha   90.00
_cell.angle_beta   90.00
_cell.angle_gamma   90.00
#
_symmetry.space_group_name_H-M   'P 1'
#
loop_
_entity.id
_entity.type
_entity.pdbx_description
1 polymer ?
#
loop_
_entity_poly.entity_id
_entity_poly.type
_entity_poly.pdbx_seq_one_letter_code
_entity_poly.pdbx_strand_id
1 'polypeptide(L)'
;MTADSYLEMVLVLMGWLINNALWMIITTTGIFAIPLAFRIAGVWLKVREEGDDEGNKGALALPRMEHVIYVAFVVIMFCAMPMQDVDITTMKFDRTRSAQCGVNVPKPDESGYGPLIAEFNGQTAKIPAWWYLVHSLSKGVTHAAIASIPCGNDFRLLRFEVQHTKLIDPLSGTKCRSSPASATRSRITS
;
A
#
# COMPACT_ATOMS: atom_id res chain seq x y z
N MET A 1 7.44 -0.89 -10.52
CA MET A 1 6.34 -0.26 -9.75
C MET A 1 6.02 1.09 -10.36
N THR A 2 4.73 1.43 -10.50
CA THR A 2 4.26 2.75 -10.96
C THR A 2 3.71 3.52 -9.76
N ALA A 3 3.81 4.86 -9.81
CA ALA A 3 3.24 5.74 -8.80
C ALA A 3 2.29 6.75 -9.45
N ASP A 4 1.10 6.91 -8.87
CA ASP A 4 0.08 7.85 -9.33
C ASP A 4 0.26 9.26 -8.75
N SER A 5 1.09 9.39 -7.72
CA SER A 5 1.29 10.64 -6.97
C SER A 5 2.74 10.79 -6.51
N TYR A 6 3.23 12.03 -6.45
CA TYR A 6 4.58 12.35 -5.99
C TYR A 6 4.84 11.90 -4.54
N LEU A 7 3.85 12.06 -3.66
CA LEU A 7 3.94 11.65 -2.26
C LEU A 7 4.07 10.13 -2.12
N GLU A 8 3.39 9.38 -2.99
CA GLU A 8 3.51 7.92 -3.02
C GLU A 8 4.93 7.49 -3.40
N MET A 9 5.50 8.09 -4.44
CA MET A 9 6.85 7.79 -4.90
C MET A 9 7.89 7.99 -3.80
N VAL A 10 7.79 9.10 -3.04
CA VAL A 10 8.69 9.39 -1.92
C VAL A 10 8.46 8.46 -0.73
N LEU A 11 7.21 8.25 -0.33
CA LEU A 11 6.89 7.40 0.83
C LEU A 11 7.23 5.93 0.60
N VAL A 12 7.01 5.41 -0.61
CA VAL A 12 7.34 4.03 -0.94
C VAL A 12 8.85 3.83 -0.88
N LEU A 13 9.64 4.73 -1.49
CA LEU A 13 11.11 4.63 -1.42
C LEU A 13 11.61 4.74 0.04
N MET A 14 11.13 5.71 0.80
CA MET A 14 11.49 5.89 2.20
C MET A 14 11.15 4.65 3.03
N GLY A 15 9.96 4.07 2.82
CA GLY A 15 9.55 2.84 3.49
C GLY A 15 10.51 1.68 3.24
N TRP A 16 10.97 1.51 1.99
CA TRP A 16 11.95 0.48 1.64
C TRP A 16 13.34 0.76 2.19
N LEU A 17 13.76 2.02 2.25
CA LEU A 17 15.02 2.42 2.87
C LEU A 17 15.04 2.06 4.37
N ILE A 18 13.96 2.38 5.09
CA ILE A 18 13.81 2.04 6.50
C ILE A 18 13.76 0.51 6.68
N ASN A 19 13.05 -0.20 5.80
CA ASN A 19 13.00 -1.66 5.83
C ASN A 19 14.38 -2.31 5.64
N ASN A 20 15.21 -1.77 4.75
CA ASN A 20 16.59 -2.22 4.58
C ASN A 20 17.44 -2.02 5.84
N ALA A 21 17.31 -0.87 6.49
CA ALA A 21 17.99 -0.60 7.76
C ALA A 21 17.51 -1.58 8.85
N LEU A 22 16.21 -1.84 8.93
CA LEU A 22 15.64 -2.79 9.88
C LEU A 22 16.13 -4.22 9.61
N TRP A 23 16.19 -4.64 8.35
CA TRP A 23 16.71 -5.95 7.95
C TRP A 23 18.18 -6.11 8.35
N MET A 24 19.00 -5.07 8.17
CA MET A 24 20.40 -5.06 8.63
C MET A 24 20.50 -5.23 10.14
N ILE A 25 19.64 -4.56 10.93
CA ILE A 25 19.61 -4.70 12.38
C ILE A 25 19.20 -6.12 12.78
N ILE A 26 18.13 -6.66 12.19
CA ILE A 26 17.62 -8.00 12.50
C ILE A 26 18.66 -9.09 12.19
N THR A 27 19.39 -8.95 11.09
CA THR A 27 20.43 -9.92 10.69
C THR A 27 21.68 -9.79 11.55
N THR A 28 22.12 -8.57 11.87
CA THR A 28 23.30 -8.32 12.73
C THR A 28 23.07 -8.79 14.17
N THR A 29 21.87 -8.55 14.70
CA THR A 29 21.50 -8.95 16.08
C THR A 29 21.09 -10.41 16.20
N GLY A 30 20.83 -11.11 15.08
CA GLY A 30 20.34 -12.48 15.09
C GLY A 30 18.88 -12.63 15.55
N ILE A 31 18.13 -11.54 15.68
CA ILE A 31 16.73 -11.54 16.12
C ILE A 31 15.83 -12.42 15.23
N PHE A 32 16.20 -12.61 13.96
CA PHE A 32 15.47 -13.50 13.06
C PHE A 32 15.38 -14.96 13.55
N ALA A 33 16.30 -15.40 14.41
CA ALA A 33 16.31 -16.76 14.95
C ALA A 33 15.26 -16.99 16.04
N ILE A 34 14.78 -15.92 16.69
CA ILE A 34 13.79 -15.98 17.78
C ILE A 34 12.49 -16.69 17.34
N PRO A 35 11.80 -16.26 16.26
CA PRO A 35 10.59 -16.93 15.82
C PRO A 35 10.83 -18.39 15.40
N LEU A 36 12.00 -18.70 14.83
CA LEU A 36 12.38 -20.07 14.50
C LEU A 36 12.52 -20.94 15.76
N ALA A 37 13.19 -20.43 16.78
CA ALA A 37 13.35 -21.09 18.07
C ALA A 37 11.99 -21.37 18.75
N PHE A 38 11.07 -20.39 18.75
CA PHE A 38 9.72 -20.58 19.27
C PHE A 38 8.95 -21.66 18.50
N ARG A 39 9.06 -21.71 17.17
CA ARG A 39 8.39 -22.73 16.36
C ARG A 39 8.96 -24.13 16.60
N ILE A 40 10.28 -24.26 16.69
CA ILE A 40 10.94 -25.54 16.99
C ILE A 40 10.58 -26.01 18.41
N ALA A 41 10.64 -25.12 19.40
CA ALA A 41 10.24 -25.42 20.77
C ALA A 41 8.77 -25.87 20.86
N GLY A 42 7.88 -25.23 20.09
CA GLY A 42 6.46 -25.63 20.02
C GLY A 42 6.27 -27.04 19.46
N VAL A 43 7.01 -27.42 18.40
CA VAL A 43 6.98 -28.81 17.88
C VAL A 43 7.58 -29.78 18.89
N TRP A 44 8.66 -29.40 19.56
CA TRP A 44 9.32 -30.23 20.55
C TRP A 44 8.43 -30.54 21.76
N LEU A 45 7.73 -29.53 22.29
CA LEU A 45 6.75 -29.70 23.36
C LEU A 45 5.59 -30.60 22.92
N LYS A 46 5.08 -30.37 21.70
CA LYS A 46 3.96 -31.16 21.15
C LYS A 46 4.28 -32.65 21.04
N VAL A 47 5.47 -33.01 20.56
CA VAL A 47 5.91 -34.43 20.50
C VAL A 47 6.08 -35.05 21.90
N ARG A 48 6.36 -34.22 22.91
CA ARG A 48 6.49 -34.70 24.30
C ARG A 48 5.15 -34.93 24.98
N GLU A 49 4.12 -34.20 24.57
CA GLU A 49 2.73 -34.38 24.99
C GLU A 49 2.05 -35.58 24.30
N GLU A 50 2.55 -36.00 23.13
CA GLU A 50 2.10 -37.21 22.44
C GLU A 50 2.41 -38.47 23.28
N GLY A 51 1.38 -39.29 23.52
CA GLY A 51 1.46 -40.52 24.31
C GLY A 51 2.34 -41.60 23.68
N ASP A 52 2.71 -42.63 24.44
CA ASP A 52 3.54 -43.76 23.94
C ASP A 52 2.89 -44.59 22.81
N ASP A 53 1.65 -44.28 22.47
CA ASP A 53 0.83 -45.00 21.48
C ASP A 53 1.17 -44.65 20.02
N GLU A 54 2.03 -43.65 19.76
CA GLU A 54 2.50 -43.29 18.41
C GLU A 54 3.83 -43.95 18.01
N GLY A 55 4.42 -44.80 18.86
CA GLY A 55 5.69 -45.47 18.59
C GLY A 55 6.92 -44.59 18.84
N ASN A 56 8.02 -44.80 18.10
CA ASN A 56 9.30 -44.13 18.38
C ASN A 56 9.22 -42.60 18.22
N LYS A 57 9.12 -41.89 19.35
CA LYS A 57 9.00 -40.42 19.42
C LYS A 57 10.10 -39.68 18.67
N GLY A 58 11.31 -40.24 18.63
CA GLY A 58 12.44 -39.66 17.89
C GLY A 58 12.27 -39.71 16.37
N ALA A 59 11.69 -40.79 15.85
CA ALA A 59 11.47 -40.97 14.41
C ALA A 59 10.34 -40.08 13.87
N LEU A 60 9.35 -39.72 14.71
CA LEU A 60 8.30 -38.77 14.35
C LEU A 60 8.70 -37.29 14.54
N ALA A 61 9.56 -36.99 15.52
CA ALA A 61 10.00 -35.61 15.78
C ALA A 61 10.86 -35.03 14.66
N LEU A 62 11.80 -35.84 14.14
CA LEU A 62 12.76 -35.44 13.12
C LEU A 62 12.11 -34.88 11.83
N PRO A 63 11.20 -35.60 11.15
CA PRO A 63 10.59 -35.11 9.92
C PRO A 63 9.69 -33.88 10.14
N ARG A 64 9.06 -33.77 11.31
CA ARG A 64 8.25 -32.58 11.65
C ARG A 64 9.11 -31.35 11.86
N MET A 65 10.24 -31.47 12.56
CA MET A 65 11.19 -30.36 12.73
C MET A 65 11.83 -29.97 11.40
N GLU A 66 12.21 -30.95 10.57
CA GLU A 66 12.77 -30.73 9.24
C GLU A 66 11.82 -29.93 8.34
N HIS A 67 10.54 -30.30 8.31
CA HIS A 67 9.53 -29.56 7.56
C HIS A 67 9.39 -28.11 8.04
N VAL A 68 9.40 -27.87 9.36
CA VAL A 68 9.34 -26.51 9.91
C VAL A 68 10.56 -25.68 9.48
N ILE A 69 11.75 -26.27 9.48
CA ILE A 69 12.97 -25.59 9.05
C ILE A 69 12.93 -25.27 7.56
N TYR A 70 12.49 -26.20 6.70
CA TYR A 70 12.39 -25.95 5.27
C TYR A 70 11.37 -24.85 4.94
N VAL A 71 10.18 -24.89 5.54
CA VAL A 71 9.17 -23.85 5.33
C VAL A 71 9.67 -22.50 5.83
N ALA A 72 10.31 -22.45 7.00
CA ALA A 72 10.88 -21.22 7.53
C ALA A 72 11.97 -20.64 6.62
N PHE A 73 12.84 -21.49 6.07
CA PHE A 73 13.88 -21.08 5.13
C PHE A 73 13.29 -20.44 3.87
N VAL A 74 12.29 -21.06 3.25
CA VAL A 74 11.61 -20.53 2.06
C VAL A 74 10.94 -19.19 2.36
N VAL A 75 10.27 -19.05 3.51
CA VAL A 75 9.61 -17.80 3.90
C VAL A 75 10.64 -16.68 4.11
N ILE A 76 11.76 -16.96 4.79
CA ILE A 76 12.81 -15.95 5.00
C ILE A 76 13.43 -15.51 3.67
N MET A 77 13.75 -16.48 2.80
CA MET A 77 14.34 -16.20 1.49
C MET A 77 13.40 -15.36 0.61
N PHE A 78 12.11 -15.66 0.59
CA PHE A 78 11.17 -15.03 -0.34
C PHE A 78 10.54 -13.74 0.19
N CYS A 79 10.28 -13.67 1.50
CA CYS A 79 9.59 -12.54 2.12
C CYS A 79 10.51 -11.54 2.81
N ALA A 80 11.71 -11.95 3.23
CA ALA A 80 12.57 -11.13 4.10
C ALA A 80 13.90 -10.72 3.43
N MET A 81 14.50 -11.59 2.61
CA MET A 81 15.75 -11.24 1.92
C MET A 81 15.53 -10.18 0.82
N PRO A 82 16.26 -9.05 0.87
CA PRO A 82 16.10 -7.99 -0.10
C PRO A 82 16.97 -8.27 -1.34
N MET A 83 16.33 -8.73 -2.44
CA MET A 83 17.04 -9.17 -3.65
C MET A 83 16.95 -8.17 -4.83
N GLN A 84 15.86 -7.40 -4.94
CA GLN A 84 15.61 -6.54 -6.09
C GLN A 84 15.91 -5.07 -5.77
N ASP A 85 16.74 -4.42 -6.57
CA ASP A 85 17.04 -3.00 -6.46
C ASP A 85 15.92 -2.15 -7.06
N VAL A 86 15.48 -1.12 -6.33
CA VAL A 86 14.48 -0.15 -6.79
C VAL A 86 14.97 1.27 -6.52
N ASP A 87 15.08 2.04 -7.60
CA ASP A 87 15.50 3.44 -7.58
C ASP A 87 14.37 4.37 -8.02
N ILE A 88 14.49 5.66 -7.68
CA ILE A 88 13.58 6.73 -8.13
C ILE A 88 13.43 6.80 -9.66
N THR A 89 14.49 6.49 -10.40
CA THR A 89 14.46 6.47 -11.88
C THR A 89 13.71 5.27 -12.45
N THR A 90 13.56 4.19 -11.66
CA THR A 90 12.84 2.97 -12.04
C THR A 90 11.35 3.03 -11.71
N MET A 91 10.95 3.87 -10.74
CA MET A 91 9.55 4.15 -10.43
C MET A 91 8.98 5.12 -11.47
N LYS A 92 8.24 4.59 -12.44
CA LYS A 92 7.63 5.41 -13.49
C LYS A 92 6.39 6.11 -12.97
N PHE A 93 6.37 7.43 -13.06
CA PHE A 93 5.17 8.24 -12.84
C PHE A 93 4.25 8.12 -14.06
N ASP A 94 3.11 7.46 -13.91
CA ASP A 94 2.17 7.24 -15.02
C ASP A 94 1.19 8.42 -15.14
N ARG A 95 1.27 9.15 -16.25
CA ARG A 95 0.40 10.30 -16.57
C ARG A 95 -0.73 9.97 -17.53
N THR A 96 -0.84 8.72 -18.00
CA THR A 96 -1.84 8.31 -19.00
C THR A 96 -3.25 8.65 -18.55
N ARG A 97 -3.59 8.39 -17.29
CA ARG A 97 -4.92 8.63 -16.73
C ARG A 97 -5.15 10.09 -16.34
N SER A 98 -4.13 10.79 -15.84
CA SER A 98 -4.23 12.23 -15.53
C SER A 98 -4.49 13.05 -16.80
N ALA A 99 -3.87 12.67 -17.92
CA ALA A 99 -4.12 13.25 -19.23
C ALA A 99 -5.55 12.98 -19.74
N GLN A 100 -6.08 11.77 -19.53
CA GLN A 100 -7.47 11.43 -19.89
C GLN A 100 -8.52 12.19 -19.07
N CYS A 101 -8.21 12.50 -17.80
CA CYS A 101 -9.08 13.23 -16.88
C CYS A 101 -8.87 14.77 -16.94
N GLY A 102 -8.02 15.28 -17.83
CA GLY A 102 -7.76 16.73 -17.97
C GLY A 102 -7.03 17.40 -16.80
N VAL A 103 -6.49 16.61 -15.86
CA VAL A 103 -5.73 17.10 -14.69
C VAL A 103 -4.24 16.91 -14.97
N ASN A 104 -3.54 18.01 -15.27
CA ASN A 104 -2.11 17.97 -15.57
C ASN A 104 -1.29 18.10 -14.28
N VAL A 105 -0.83 16.97 -13.72
CA VAL A 105 0.01 16.90 -12.50
C VAL A 105 1.49 17.00 -12.86
N PRO A 106 2.20 18.13 -12.61
CA PRO A 106 3.57 18.38 -13.10
C PRO A 106 4.50 17.20 -12.83
N LYS A 107 5.50 17.00 -13.70
CA LYS A 107 6.50 15.95 -13.48
C LYS A 107 7.17 16.16 -12.12
N PRO A 108 7.56 15.09 -11.42
CA PRO A 108 8.20 15.20 -10.11
C PRO A 108 9.38 16.20 -10.09
N ASP A 109 10.21 16.23 -11.15
CA ASP A 109 11.36 17.14 -11.31
C ASP A 109 10.99 18.61 -11.50
N GLU A 110 9.79 18.90 -12.02
CA GLU A 110 9.30 20.26 -12.31
C GLU A 110 8.31 20.77 -11.25
N SER A 111 8.14 20.02 -10.17
CA SER A 111 7.25 20.36 -9.06
C SER A 111 8.02 21.08 -7.94
N GLY A 112 7.30 21.79 -7.04
CA GLY A 112 7.90 22.39 -5.84
C GLY A 112 8.56 21.38 -4.87
N TYR A 113 8.40 20.07 -5.13
CA TYR A 113 9.05 18.98 -4.39
C TYR A 113 10.32 18.46 -5.05
N GLY A 114 10.76 19.04 -6.17
CA GLY A 114 12.02 18.71 -6.85
C GLY A 114 13.26 18.59 -5.93
N PRO A 115 13.52 19.53 -4.99
CA PRO A 115 14.67 19.39 -4.09
C PRO A 115 14.57 18.18 -3.15
N LEU A 116 13.36 17.81 -2.72
CA LEU A 116 13.13 16.63 -1.87
C LEU A 116 13.45 15.35 -2.65
N ILE A 117 13.05 15.27 -3.92
CA ILE A 117 13.27 14.10 -4.78
C ILE A 117 14.75 13.98 -5.16
N ALA A 118 15.44 15.10 -5.37
CA ALA A 118 16.86 15.14 -5.65
C ALA A 118 17.71 14.61 -4.48
N GLU A 119 17.30 14.86 -3.23
CA GLU A 119 17.98 14.32 -2.04
C GLU A 119 17.92 12.79 -1.96
N PHE A 120 16.82 12.19 -2.47
CA PHE A 120 16.66 10.74 -2.57
C PHE A 120 17.25 10.12 -3.85
N ASN A 121 17.66 10.92 -4.85
CA ASN A 121 18.17 10.48 -6.16
C ASN A 121 19.64 9.95 -6.10
N GLY A 122 19.95 9.22 -5.05
CA GLY A 122 21.23 8.54 -4.82
C GLY A 122 21.14 7.41 -3.79
N GLN A 123 19.96 7.17 -3.22
CA GLN A 123 19.73 6.07 -2.28
C GLN A 123 18.96 4.95 -2.97
N THR A 124 19.62 3.80 -3.10
CA THR A 124 19.06 2.60 -3.71
C THR A 124 18.42 1.74 -2.62
N ALA A 125 17.12 1.47 -2.72
CA ALA A 125 16.44 0.59 -1.77
C ALA A 125 16.29 -0.82 -2.38
N LYS A 126 16.40 -1.85 -1.55
CA LYS A 126 16.29 -3.26 -1.96
C LYS A 126 15.00 -3.82 -1.40
N ILE A 127 14.23 -4.50 -2.25
CA ILE A 127 12.89 -4.99 -1.94
C ILE A 127 12.89 -6.53 -1.99
N PRO A 128 12.21 -7.20 -1.04
CA PRO A 128 11.98 -8.63 -1.13
C PRO A 128 11.03 -9.00 -2.28
N ALA A 129 11.24 -10.17 -2.87
CA ALA A 129 10.49 -10.62 -4.05
C ALA A 129 8.96 -10.72 -3.79
N TRP A 130 8.57 -11.28 -2.64
CA TRP A 130 7.16 -11.38 -2.26
C TRP A 130 6.48 -10.03 -2.19
N TRP A 131 7.09 -9.09 -1.47
CA TRP A 131 6.50 -7.77 -1.30
C TRP A 131 6.48 -6.97 -2.58
N TYR A 132 7.47 -7.14 -3.45
CA TYR A 132 7.44 -6.57 -4.79
C TYR A 132 6.22 -7.06 -5.59
N LEU A 133 5.93 -8.36 -5.52
CA LEU A 133 4.73 -8.94 -6.14
C LEU A 133 3.46 -8.37 -5.53
N VAL A 134 3.33 -8.40 -4.21
CA VAL A 134 2.13 -7.91 -3.49
C VAL A 134 1.88 -6.44 -3.80
N HIS A 135 2.90 -5.59 -3.76
CA HIS A 135 2.76 -4.18 -4.11
C HIS A 135 2.38 -3.98 -5.57
N SER A 136 2.99 -4.71 -6.50
CA SER A 136 2.67 -4.60 -7.92
C SER A 136 1.23 -5.03 -8.20
N LEU A 137 0.77 -6.11 -7.56
CA LEU A 137 -0.60 -6.60 -7.66
C LEU A 137 -1.59 -5.60 -7.04
N SER A 138 -1.31 -5.11 -5.83
CA SER A 138 -2.14 -4.11 -5.14
C SER A 138 -2.29 -2.85 -5.98
N LYS A 139 -1.20 -2.37 -6.60
CA LYS A 139 -1.22 -1.24 -7.53
C LYS A 139 -2.07 -1.55 -8.76
N GLY A 140 -1.90 -2.71 -9.37
CA GLY A 140 -2.73 -3.13 -10.51
C GLY A 140 -4.23 -3.12 -10.19
N VAL A 141 -4.61 -3.63 -9.01
CA VAL A 141 -6.02 -3.62 -8.54
C VAL A 141 -6.52 -2.19 -8.33
N THR A 142 -5.74 -1.33 -7.67
CA THR A 142 -6.11 0.08 -7.44
C THR A 142 -6.23 0.85 -8.76
N HIS A 143 -5.29 0.67 -9.69
CA HIS A 143 -5.36 1.27 -11.02
C HIS A 143 -6.61 0.81 -11.78
N ALA A 144 -6.95 -0.48 -11.73
CA ALA A 144 -8.15 -1.01 -12.38
C ALA A 144 -9.44 -0.44 -11.76
N ALA A 145 -9.51 -0.33 -10.43
CA ALA A 145 -10.63 0.29 -9.75
C ALA A 145 -10.78 1.78 -10.11
N ILE A 146 -9.68 2.52 -10.18
CA ILE A 146 -9.67 3.93 -10.58
C ILE A 146 -10.07 4.07 -12.06
N ALA A 147 -9.65 3.14 -12.93
CA ALA A 147 -10.02 3.15 -14.35
C ALA A 147 -11.52 2.91 -14.60
N SER A 148 -12.23 2.23 -13.69
CA SER A 148 -13.69 2.10 -13.77
C SER A 148 -14.45 3.40 -13.50
N ILE A 149 -13.80 4.41 -12.90
CA ILE A 149 -14.41 5.71 -12.65
C ILE A 149 -14.32 6.52 -13.95
N PRO A 150 -15.46 6.86 -14.58
CA PRO A 150 -15.44 7.65 -15.81
C PRO A 150 -14.85 9.04 -15.52
N CYS A 151 -13.82 9.40 -16.29
CA CYS A 151 -13.35 10.78 -16.43
C CYS A 151 -14.42 11.58 -17.23
N GLY A 152 -15.57 11.83 -16.61
CA GLY A 152 -16.76 12.39 -17.25
C GLY A 152 -17.00 13.86 -16.92
N ASN A 153 -17.51 14.58 -17.92
CA ASN A 153 -17.64 16.04 -18.03
C ASN A 153 -18.06 16.76 -16.74
N ASP A 154 -17.21 17.71 -16.35
CA ASP A 154 -17.39 18.74 -15.33
C ASP A 154 -18.46 18.44 -14.27
N PHE A 155 -18.03 18.00 -13.09
CA PHE A 155 -18.86 18.05 -11.87
C PHE A 155 -19.48 19.45 -11.64
N ARG A 156 -18.85 20.49 -12.22
CA ARG A 156 -19.39 21.84 -12.28
C ARG A 156 -20.71 21.91 -13.06
N LEU A 157 -20.81 21.25 -14.21
CA LEU A 157 -22.01 21.19 -15.04
C LEU A 157 -23.13 20.39 -14.35
N LEU A 158 -22.81 19.23 -13.77
CA LEU A 158 -23.75 18.45 -12.96
C LEU A 158 -24.31 19.25 -11.78
N ARG A 159 -23.47 20.06 -11.13
CA ARG A 159 -23.92 20.95 -10.05
C ARG A 159 -24.91 22.01 -10.55
N PHE A 160 -24.71 22.55 -11.76
CA PHE A 160 -25.66 23.49 -12.36
C PHE A 160 -26.99 22.82 -12.72
N GLU A 161 -26.96 21.59 -13.23
CA GLU A 161 -28.16 20.85 -13.60
C GLU A 161 -28.99 20.46 -12.38
N VAL A 162 -28.35 19.96 -11.30
CA VAL A 162 -29.02 19.66 -10.02
C VAL A 162 -29.65 20.92 -9.40
N GLN A 163 -28.98 22.08 -9.49
CA GLN A 163 -29.55 23.34 -9.02
C GLN A 163 -30.75 23.81 -9.87
N HIS A 164 -30.85 23.36 -11.12
CA HIS A 164 -31.92 23.73 -12.02
C HIS A 164 -33.14 22.79 -11.94
N THR A 165 -32.97 21.55 -11.48
CA THR A 165 -34.05 20.60 -11.23
C THR A 165 -34.88 21.06 -10.02
N LYS A 166 -35.98 21.77 -10.29
CA LYS A 166 -36.98 22.09 -9.28
C LYS A 166 -37.92 20.90 -9.12
N LEU A 167 -37.95 20.29 -7.94
CA LEU A 167 -38.97 19.31 -7.58
C LEU A 167 -40.30 20.05 -7.38
N ILE A 168 -41.32 19.70 -8.16
CA ILE A 168 -42.68 20.19 -8.01
C ILE A 168 -43.45 19.07 -7.31
N ASP A 169 -43.79 19.25 -6.04
CA ASP A 169 -44.64 18.31 -5.32
C ASP A 169 -46.08 18.39 -5.86
N PRO A 170 -46.72 17.27 -6.26
CA PRO A 170 -48.05 17.29 -6.86
C PRO A 170 -49.19 17.49 -5.86
N LEU A 171 -48.94 17.44 -4.54
CA LEU A 171 -49.99 17.45 -3.51
C LEU A 171 -50.12 18.77 -2.72
N SER A 172 -49.17 19.68 -2.86
CA SER A 172 -49.36 21.08 -2.46
C SER A 172 -48.55 21.94 -3.42
N GLY A 173 -49.17 22.95 -4.05
CA GLY A 173 -48.54 23.84 -5.04
C GLY A 173 -47.43 24.74 -4.47
N THR A 174 -46.74 24.28 -3.43
CA THR A 174 -45.72 25.00 -2.68
C THR A 174 -44.35 24.60 -3.21
N LYS A 175 -43.65 25.58 -3.76
CA LYS A 175 -42.31 25.43 -4.36
C LYS A 175 -41.28 25.17 -3.25
N CYS A 176 -40.88 23.92 -3.03
CA CYS A 176 -39.75 23.63 -2.13
C CYS A 176 -38.43 24.02 -2.82
N ARG A 177 -37.90 25.20 -2.47
CA ARG A 177 -36.53 25.60 -2.80
C ARG A 177 -35.59 24.87 -1.85
N SER A 178 -34.92 23.82 -2.31
CA SER A 178 -33.78 23.22 -1.60
C SER A 178 -32.60 24.19 -1.61
N SER A 179 -32.62 25.18 -0.71
CA SER A 179 -31.44 26.00 -0.43
C SER A 179 -30.56 25.20 0.53
N PRO A 180 -29.31 24.86 0.19
CA PRO A 180 -28.36 24.48 1.23
C PRO A 180 -28.17 25.73 2.09
N ALA A 181 -28.44 25.60 3.39
CA ALA A 181 -28.33 26.67 4.35
C ALA A 181 -26.93 27.30 4.27
N SER A 182 -26.86 28.53 3.77
CA SER A 182 -25.68 29.37 3.89
C SER A 182 -25.51 29.71 5.37
N ALA A 183 -24.43 29.19 5.94
CA ALA A 183 -23.94 29.57 7.25
C ALA A 183 -23.95 31.09 7.41
N THR A 184 -24.52 31.50 8.53
CA THR A 184 -24.60 32.84 9.09
C THR A 184 -23.29 33.61 8.92
N ARG A 185 -23.27 34.64 8.06
CA ARG A 185 -22.25 35.70 8.09
C ARG A 185 -22.89 36.96 8.65
N SER A 186 -22.56 37.27 9.90
CA SER A 186 -23.03 38.45 10.62
C SER A 186 -22.51 39.74 9.98
N ARG A 187 -23.48 40.58 9.61
CA ARG A 187 -23.49 42.05 9.62
C ARG A 187 -22.30 42.73 10.32
N ILE A 188 -21.53 43.52 9.56
CA ILE A 188 -20.85 44.73 10.04
C ILE A 188 -21.12 45.82 9.01
N THR A 189 -21.82 46.87 9.43
CA THR A 189 -21.90 48.19 8.79
C THR A 189 -21.57 49.21 9.87
N SER A 190 -20.84 50.26 9.45
CA SER A 190 -20.27 51.40 10.19
C SER A 190 -18.93 51.14 10.87
#